data_AF-A0A0A1PXV2-F1
#
_entry.id   AF-A0A0A1PXV2-F1
#
_cell.length_a   1.000
_cell.length_b   1.000
_cell.length_c   1.000
_cell.angle_alpha   90.00
_cell.angle_beta   90.00
_cell.angle_gamma   90.00
#
_symmetry.space_group_name_H-M   'P 1'
#
loop_
_entity.id
_entity.type
_entity.pdbx_description
1 polymer ?
#
loop_
_entity_poly.entity_id
_entity_poly.type
_entity_poly.pdbx_seq_one_letter_code
_entity_poly.pdbx_strand_id
1 'polypeptide(L)'
;MTPFDITLLAFAGFAAGTLNAIAGGGTIFTFSALMAVGVPPVAANATSAAAVVVGSVASTVAYRREVLAALRRLLPLCAISALGGAAGAFLLLRSGDQAFRALVPWLLLAATMLFAAAPLIQKAVQRMAAAGQRRGGLGLAVPVQGLVSVYGGYFGAGMGVMMLASLSLTEDSDYHAINAAKNLMSIVLQLIAVVVFIASGIVRYEISLLIAAASIAGGWIGVVAARRVAESHVRALVIGSGLALSAWYFLT
;
A
#
# COMPACT_ATOMS: atom_id res chain seq x y z
N MET A 1 -8.44 25.69 4.54
CA MET A 1 -7.09 25.22 4.15
C MET A 1 -6.30 26.41 3.68
N THR A 2 -5.07 26.57 4.14
CA THR A 2 -4.19 27.65 3.68
C THR A 2 -3.60 27.29 2.29
N PRO A 3 -3.10 28.28 1.53
CA PRO A 3 -2.37 27.99 0.28
C PRO A 3 -1.16 27.06 0.50
N PHE A 4 -0.54 27.14 1.69
CA PHE A 4 0.55 26.25 2.10
C PHE A 4 0.07 24.80 2.22
N ASP A 5 -1.06 24.56 2.90
CA ASP A 5 -1.64 23.22 3.06
C ASP A 5 -1.92 22.57 1.69
N ILE A 6 -2.52 23.33 0.77
CA ILE A 6 -2.86 22.86 -0.58
C ILE A 6 -1.58 22.46 -1.32
N THR A 7 -0.54 23.30 -1.27
CA THR A 7 0.74 23.05 -1.94
C THR A 7 1.44 21.81 -1.35
N LEU A 8 1.44 21.68 -0.02
CA LEU A 8 2.02 20.54 0.67
C LEU A 8 1.31 19.22 0.30
N LEU A 9 -0.03 19.22 0.29
CA LEU A 9 -0.82 18.04 -0.04
C LEU A 9 -0.73 17.67 -1.52
N ALA A 10 -0.69 18.67 -2.41
CA ALA A 10 -0.45 18.45 -3.83
C ALA A 10 0.95 17.85 -4.07
N PHE A 11 1.98 18.39 -3.42
CA PHE A 11 3.33 17.83 -3.51
C PHE A 11 3.41 16.41 -2.95
N ALA A 12 2.79 16.15 -1.80
CA ALA A 12 2.75 14.82 -1.21
C ALA A 12 1.99 13.83 -2.07
N GLY A 13 0.87 14.23 -2.68
CA GLY A 13 0.14 13.43 -3.66
C GLY A 13 0.97 13.14 -4.90
N PHE A 14 1.62 14.16 -5.47
CA PHE A 14 2.53 13.99 -6.60
C PHE A 14 3.66 13.00 -6.28
N ALA A 15 4.36 13.20 -5.17
CA ALA A 15 5.41 12.30 -4.70
C ALA A 15 4.88 10.87 -4.49
N ALA A 16 3.71 10.73 -3.87
CA ALA A 16 3.09 9.43 -3.64
C ALA A 16 2.74 8.73 -4.96
N GLY A 17 2.19 9.46 -5.93
CA GLY A 17 1.93 8.96 -7.28
C GLY A 17 3.19 8.48 -7.98
N THR A 18 4.23 9.31 -7.98
CA THR A 18 5.54 8.97 -8.56
C THR A 18 6.15 7.74 -7.91
N LEU A 19 6.16 7.68 -6.57
CA LEU A 19 6.73 6.57 -5.82
C LEU A 19 5.91 5.29 -5.94
N ASN A 20 4.58 5.39 -6.01
CA ASN A 20 3.73 4.23 -6.23
C ASN A 20 3.91 3.66 -7.63
N ALA A 21 4.11 4.51 -8.64
CA ALA A 21 4.43 4.06 -10.00
C ALA A 21 5.78 3.34 -10.09
N ILE A 22 6.77 3.73 -9.27
CA ILE A 22 8.11 3.14 -9.32
C ILE A 22 8.26 1.93 -8.39
N ALA A 23 7.82 2.05 -7.14
CA ALA A 23 8.16 1.08 -6.08
C ALA A 23 7.06 0.79 -5.04
N GLY A 24 5.97 1.56 -4.97
CA GLY A 24 4.80 1.25 -4.12
C GLY A 24 4.83 1.78 -2.68
N GLY A 25 5.64 2.81 -2.38
CA GLY A 25 5.82 3.38 -1.03
C GLY A 25 5.14 4.74 -0.77
N GLY A 26 4.33 5.23 -1.71
CA GLY A 26 3.86 6.62 -1.71
C GLY A 26 2.90 7.00 -0.57
N THR A 27 2.14 6.05 -0.05
CA THR A 27 1.08 6.30 0.96
C THR A 27 1.62 6.93 2.26
N ILE A 28 2.89 6.73 2.58
CA ILE A 28 3.56 7.33 3.75
C ILE A 28 3.61 8.86 3.63
N PHE A 29 3.82 9.39 2.42
CA PHE A 29 3.93 10.82 2.18
C PHE A 29 2.58 11.52 2.31
N THR A 30 1.53 10.96 1.69
CA THR A 30 0.18 11.52 1.75
C THR A 30 -0.38 11.47 3.17
N PHE A 31 -0.18 10.37 3.89
CA PHE A 31 -0.56 10.26 5.29
C PHE A 31 0.15 11.31 6.16
N SER A 32 1.46 11.47 6.00
CA SER A 32 2.24 12.41 6.81
C SER A 32 1.90 13.87 6.51
N ALA A 33 1.64 14.21 5.24
CA ALA A 33 1.19 15.55 4.87
C ALA A 33 -0.20 15.87 5.45
N LEU A 34 -1.13 14.91 5.43
CA LEU A 34 -2.45 15.06 6.04
C LEU A 34 -2.37 15.31 7.55
N MET A 35 -1.51 14.55 8.24
CA MET A 35 -1.23 14.75 9.66
C MET A 35 -0.61 16.13 9.94
N ALA A 36 0.32 16.58 9.09
CA ALA A 36 0.98 17.88 9.23
C ALA A 36 0.02 19.07 9.10
N VAL A 37 -1.01 18.96 8.25
CA VAL A 37 -2.06 19.99 8.12
C VAL A 37 -3.19 19.83 9.15
N GLY A 38 -3.02 18.95 10.14
CA GLY A 38 -3.93 18.79 11.28
C GLY A 38 -5.14 17.88 11.04
N VAL A 39 -5.14 17.06 9.99
CA VAL A 39 -6.21 16.06 9.81
C VAL A 39 -6.05 14.96 10.88
N PRO A 40 -7.13 14.57 11.58
CA PRO A 40 -7.07 13.51 12.57
C PRO A 40 -6.51 12.20 11.99
N PRO A 41 -5.65 11.46 12.72
CA PRO A 41 -4.97 10.25 12.26
C PRO A 41 -5.83 9.25 11.48
N VAL A 42 -7.00 8.88 12.01
CA VAL A 42 -7.89 7.89 11.37
C VAL A 42 -8.44 8.44 10.05
N ALA A 43 -8.88 9.70 10.05
CA ALA A 43 -9.36 10.40 8.86
C ALA A 43 -8.24 10.64 7.83
N ALA A 44 -7.01 10.89 8.28
CA ALA A 44 -5.84 11.07 7.43
C ALA A 44 -5.49 9.77 6.68
N ASN A 45 -5.47 8.63 7.39
CA ASN A 45 -5.24 7.34 6.75
C ASN A 45 -6.35 6.99 5.76
N ALA A 46 -7.62 7.17 6.15
CA ALA A 46 -8.76 6.92 5.29
C ALA A 46 -8.77 7.80 4.02
N THR A 47 -8.50 9.10 4.17
CA THR A 47 -8.42 10.06 3.06
C THR A 47 -7.25 9.74 2.14
N SER A 48 -6.09 9.37 2.69
CA SER A 48 -4.93 8.90 1.93
C SER A 48 -5.25 7.63 1.12
N ALA A 49 -5.89 6.64 1.75
CA ALA A 49 -6.30 5.39 1.08
C ALA A 49 -7.29 5.65 -0.07
N ALA A 50 -8.28 6.52 0.15
CA ALA A 50 -9.25 6.91 -0.87
C ALA A 50 -8.61 7.64 -2.06
N ALA A 51 -7.56 8.44 -1.83
CA ALA A 51 -6.84 9.09 -2.91
C ALA A 51 -5.96 8.11 -3.70
N VAL A 52 -5.23 7.24 -3.00
CA VAL A 52 -4.26 6.32 -3.61
C VAL A 52 -4.94 5.18 -4.36
N VAL A 53 -6.11 4.70 -3.92
CA VAL A 53 -6.82 3.59 -4.59
C VAL A 53 -7.15 3.91 -6.05
N VAL A 54 -7.41 5.19 -6.38
CA VAL A 54 -7.66 5.66 -7.74
C VAL A 54 -6.46 5.37 -8.65
N GLY A 55 -5.23 5.62 -8.16
CA GLY A 55 -4.01 5.31 -8.89
C GLY A 55 -3.76 3.81 -9.07
N SER A 56 -4.11 3.00 -8.05
CA SER A 56 -4.00 1.54 -8.09
C SER A 56 -4.95 0.92 -9.14
N VAL A 57 -6.20 1.40 -9.21
CA VAL A 57 -7.20 0.96 -10.19
C VAL A 57 -6.73 1.23 -11.61
N ALA A 58 -6.24 2.45 -11.90
CA ALA A 58 -5.71 2.81 -13.22
C ALA A 58 -4.58 1.87 -13.68
N SER A 59 -3.69 1.51 -12.74
CA SER A 59 -2.56 0.61 -13.02
C SER A 59 -3.00 -0.84 -13.31
N THR A 60 -4.15 -1.28 -12.79
CA THR A 60 -4.61 -2.67 -12.95
C THR A 60 -5.45 -2.91 -14.18
N VAL A 61 -6.13 -1.88 -14.69
CA VAL A 61 -6.73 -1.92 -16.03
C VAL A 61 -5.69 -2.28 -17.11
N ALA A 62 -4.42 -1.90 -16.89
CA ALA A 62 -3.30 -2.26 -17.78
C ALA A 62 -2.96 -3.77 -17.76
N TYR A 63 -3.11 -4.46 -16.62
CA TYR A 63 -2.81 -5.89 -16.45
C TYR A 63 -4.07 -6.80 -16.48
N ARG A 64 -5.15 -6.32 -17.11
CA ARG A 64 -6.45 -7.00 -17.06
C ARG A 64 -6.43 -8.43 -17.63
N ARG A 65 -5.58 -8.72 -18.63
CA ARG A 65 -5.57 -10.02 -19.31
C ARG A 65 -4.97 -11.10 -18.42
N GLU A 66 -3.87 -10.78 -17.75
CA GLU A 66 -3.18 -11.63 -16.80
C GLU A 66 -4.03 -11.88 -15.56
N VAL A 67 -4.72 -10.84 -15.08
CA VAL A 67 -5.67 -10.94 -13.96
C VAL A 67 -6.84 -11.87 -14.29
N LEU A 68 -7.47 -11.71 -15.46
CA LEU A 68 -8.60 -12.54 -15.88
C LEU A 68 -8.22 -14.02 -16.04
N ALA A 69 -7.00 -14.29 -16.52
CA ALA A 69 -6.49 -15.66 -16.68
C ALA A 69 -6.32 -16.38 -15.33
N ALA A 70 -5.96 -15.66 -14.25
CA ALA A 70 -5.75 -16.23 -12.92
C ALA A 70 -6.95 -16.12 -11.97
N LEU A 71 -8.01 -15.40 -12.37
CA LEU A 71 -9.07 -14.94 -11.47
C LEU A 71 -9.79 -16.07 -10.72
N ARG A 72 -10.12 -17.18 -11.40
CA ARG A 72 -10.80 -18.34 -10.77
C ARG A 72 -9.95 -18.97 -9.67
N ARG A 73 -8.63 -19.05 -9.88
CA ARG A 73 -7.67 -19.58 -8.91
C ARG A 73 -7.51 -18.66 -7.71
N LEU A 74 -7.49 -17.35 -7.96
CA LEU A 74 -7.26 -16.32 -6.95
C LEU A 74 -8.52 -15.92 -6.18
N LEU A 75 -9.71 -16.34 -6.63
CA LEU A 75 -10.99 -15.94 -6.05
C LEU A 75 -11.09 -16.18 -4.54
N PRO A 76 -10.65 -17.34 -3.98
CA PRO A 76 -10.68 -17.56 -2.53
C PRO A 76 -9.78 -16.58 -1.77
N LEU A 77 -8.58 -16.31 -2.29
CA LEU A 77 -7.64 -15.36 -1.69
C LEU A 77 -8.12 -13.91 -1.84
N CYS A 78 -8.84 -13.59 -2.91
CA CYS A 78 -9.51 -12.29 -3.09
C CYS A 78 -10.64 -12.12 -2.08
N ALA A 79 -11.45 -13.15 -1.82
CA ALA A 79 -12.49 -13.12 -0.79
C ALA A 79 -11.89 -12.91 0.61
N ILE A 80 -10.81 -13.62 0.93
CA ILE A 80 -10.06 -13.41 2.18
C ILE A 80 -9.50 -11.98 2.25
N SER A 81 -9.00 -11.45 1.13
CA SER A 81 -8.47 -10.09 1.07
C SER A 81 -9.55 -9.02 1.23
N ALA A 82 -10.75 -9.27 0.71
CA ALA A 82 -11.91 -8.42 0.93
C ALA A 82 -12.34 -8.44 2.40
N LEU A 83 -12.50 -9.63 3.00
CA LEU A 83 -12.88 -9.77 4.41
C LEU A 83 -11.83 -9.17 5.34
N GLY A 84 -10.54 -9.43 5.08
CA GLY A 84 -9.44 -8.85 5.84
C GLY A 84 -9.36 -7.33 5.67
N GLY A 85 -9.55 -6.82 4.45
CA GLY A 85 -9.60 -5.37 4.18
C GLY A 85 -10.74 -4.68 4.94
N ALA A 86 -11.94 -5.27 4.94
CA ALA A 86 -13.07 -4.77 5.72
C ALA A 86 -12.80 -4.82 7.22
N ALA A 87 -12.28 -5.94 7.73
CA ALA A 87 -11.94 -6.10 9.15
C ALA A 87 -10.86 -5.11 9.60
N GLY A 88 -9.80 -4.94 8.80
CA GLY A 88 -8.75 -3.96 9.05
C GLY A 88 -9.26 -2.53 9.08
N ALA A 89 -10.09 -2.15 8.11
CA ALA A 89 -10.72 -0.83 8.07
C ALA A 89 -11.63 -0.60 9.29
N PHE A 90 -12.41 -1.60 9.67
CA PHE A 90 -13.27 -1.51 10.86
C PHE A 90 -12.46 -1.41 12.16
N LEU A 91 -11.35 -2.14 12.27
CA LEU A 91 -10.42 -2.04 13.39
C LEU A 91 -9.79 -0.64 13.48
N LEU A 92 -9.44 -0.03 12.35
CA LEU A 92 -8.95 1.34 12.32
C LEU A 92 -10.00 2.32 12.87
N LEU A 93 -11.23 2.22 12.37
CA LEU A 93 -12.36 3.05 12.83
C LEU A 93 -12.63 2.89 14.34
N ARG A 94 -12.52 1.67 14.86
CA ARG A 94 -12.70 1.35 16.28
C ARG A 94 -11.53 1.79 17.16
N SER A 95 -10.32 1.90 16.62
CA SER A 95 -9.11 2.25 17.40
C SER A 95 -9.17 3.69 17.93
N GLY A 96 -9.81 4.59 17.19
CA GLY A 96 -9.80 6.02 17.49
C GLY A 96 -8.44 6.68 17.26
N ASP A 97 -8.44 8.01 17.19
CA ASP A 97 -7.26 8.79 16.80
C ASP A 97 -6.09 8.65 17.78
N GLN A 98 -6.36 8.57 19.08
CA GLN A 98 -5.31 8.49 20.10
C GLN A 98 -4.53 7.18 20.02
N ALA A 99 -5.22 6.04 19.99
CA ALA A 99 -4.57 4.74 19.91
C ALA A 99 -3.86 4.57 18.55
N PHE A 100 -4.50 5.00 17.45
CA PHE A 100 -3.87 4.93 16.15
C PHE A 100 -2.62 5.81 16.06
N ARG A 101 -2.66 7.05 16.58
CA ARG A 101 -1.48 7.94 16.63
C ARG A 101 -0.31 7.31 17.39
N ALA A 102 -0.56 6.60 18.49
CA ALA A 102 0.48 5.89 19.23
C ALA A 102 1.10 4.73 18.44
N LEU A 103 0.33 4.12 17.52
CA LEU A 103 0.79 3.04 16.64
C LEU A 103 1.53 3.55 15.39
N VAL A 104 1.27 4.78 14.94
CA VAL A 104 1.87 5.35 13.71
C VAL A 104 3.40 5.19 13.63
N PRO A 105 4.21 5.53 14.66
CA PRO A 105 5.67 5.39 14.57
C PRO A 105 6.10 3.95 14.27
N TRP A 106 5.46 2.99 14.93
CA TRP A 106 5.71 1.55 14.78
C TRP A 106 5.26 1.04 13.41
N LEU A 107 4.10 1.48 12.94
CA LEU A 107 3.57 1.12 11.63
C LEU A 107 4.45 1.66 10.49
N LEU A 108 4.91 2.90 10.61
CA LEU A 108 5.85 3.51 9.67
C LEU A 108 7.20 2.80 9.69
N LEU A 109 7.72 2.46 10.88
CA LEU A 109 8.98 1.75 11.01
C LEU A 109 8.91 0.36 10.39
N ALA A 110 7.84 -0.39 10.70
CA ALA A 110 7.60 -1.70 10.13
C ALA A 110 7.45 -1.64 8.60
N ALA A 111 6.66 -0.70 8.07
CA ALA A 111 6.51 -0.51 6.63
C ALA A 111 7.85 -0.16 5.96
N THR A 112 8.65 0.69 6.60
CA THR A 112 9.97 1.11 6.11
C THR A 112 10.97 -0.04 6.11
N MET A 113 11.04 -0.82 7.20
CA MET A 113 11.91 -2.00 7.30
C MET A 113 11.52 -3.06 6.27
N LEU A 114 10.23 -3.30 6.10
CA LEU A 114 9.71 -4.25 5.12
C LEU A 114 10.06 -3.81 3.70
N PHE A 115 9.90 -2.52 3.40
CA PHE A 115 10.29 -1.95 2.11
C PHE A 115 11.81 -2.04 1.88
N ALA A 116 12.61 -1.82 2.91
CA ALA A 116 14.07 -2.00 2.85
C ALA A 116 14.46 -3.46 2.61
N ALA A 117 13.73 -4.41 3.20
CA ALA A 117 13.94 -5.84 3.03
C ALA A 117 13.39 -6.39 1.70
N ALA A 118 12.56 -5.64 0.97
CA ALA A 118 11.90 -6.08 -0.26
C ALA A 118 12.86 -6.73 -1.29
N PRO A 119 14.07 -6.20 -1.57
CA PRO A 119 14.99 -6.82 -2.54
C PRO A 119 15.56 -8.16 -2.04
N LEU A 120 15.79 -8.30 -0.73
CA LEU A 120 16.27 -9.53 -0.13
C LEU A 120 15.18 -10.60 -0.19
N ILE A 121 13.94 -10.21 0.11
CA ILE A 121 12.76 -11.06 -0.02
C ILE A 121 12.62 -11.52 -1.47
N GLN A 122 12.62 -10.60 -2.44
CA GLN A 122 12.53 -10.95 -3.86
C GLN A 122 13.63 -11.91 -4.31
N LYS A 123 14.89 -11.70 -3.90
CA LYS A 123 16.01 -12.61 -4.22
C LYS A 123 15.84 -13.99 -3.58
N ALA A 124 15.43 -14.04 -2.31
CA ALA A 124 15.17 -15.29 -1.62
C ALA A 124 14.05 -16.08 -2.32
N VAL A 125 12.98 -15.39 -2.70
CA VAL A 125 11.86 -15.94 -3.45
C VAL A 125 12.30 -16.51 -4.80
N GLN A 126 13.09 -15.76 -5.57
CA GLN A 126 13.60 -16.22 -6.86
C GLN A 126 14.48 -17.47 -6.71
N ARG A 127 15.30 -17.54 -5.66
CA ARG A 127 16.13 -18.73 -5.37
C ARG A 127 15.30 -19.94 -4.98
N MET A 128 14.30 -19.76 -4.12
CA MET A 128 13.38 -20.85 -3.72
C MET A 128 12.58 -21.37 -4.93
N ALA A 129 12.15 -20.46 -5.81
CA ALA A 129 11.50 -20.79 -7.07
C ALA A 129 12.40 -21.64 -7.98
N ALA A 130 13.67 -21.24 -8.16
CA ALA A 130 14.63 -21.99 -8.96
C ALA A 130 14.99 -23.36 -8.35
N ALA A 131 14.97 -23.48 -7.02
CA ALA A 131 15.30 -24.71 -6.31
C ALA A 131 14.13 -25.71 -6.20
N GLY A 132 12.92 -25.38 -6.68
CA GLY A 132 11.73 -26.24 -6.55
C GLY A 132 11.30 -26.51 -5.09
N GLN A 133 11.83 -25.75 -4.12
CA GLN A 133 11.60 -25.95 -2.67
C GLN A 133 10.29 -25.30 -2.17
N ARG A 134 9.35 -25.02 -3.08
CA ARG A 134 8.09 -24.34 -2.77
C ARG A 134 7.20 -25.26 -1.93
N ARG A 135 7.08 -24.99 -0.63
CA ARG A 135 6.31 -25.81 0.32
C ARG A 135 5.48 -24.92 1.23
N GLY A 136 4.24 -24.68 0.81
CA GLY A 136 3.25 -23.96 1.59
C GLY A 136 1.91 -23.97 0.88
N GLY A 137 1.31 -25.15 0.66
CA GLY A 137 0.02 -25.24 -0.03
C GLY A 137 -1.08 -24.35 0.59
N LEU A 138 -2.26 -24.32 -0.02
CA LEU A 138 -3.39 -23.44 0.35
C LEU A 138 -3.67 -23.30 1.86
N GLY A 139 -3.38 -24.32 2.67
CA GLY A 139 -3.53 -24.29 4.12
C GLY A 139 -2.71 -23.18 4.84
N LEU A 140 -1.52 -22.82 4.35
CA LEU A 140 -0.73 -21.72 4.92
C LEU A 140 -1.05 -20.37 4.25
N ALA A 141 -1.47 -20.41 2.97
CA ALA A 141 -1.84 -19.23 2.19
C ALA A 141 -2.98 -18.43 2.84
N VAL A 142 -4.03 -19.12 3.26
CA VAL A 142 -5.26 -18.51 3.79
C VAL A 142 -5.01 -17.69 5.07
N PRO A 143 -4.43 -18.24 6.16
CA PRO A 143 -4.23 -17.49 7.39
C PRO A 143 -3.21 -16.35 7.23
N VAL A 144 -2.12 -16.57 6.50
CA VAL A 144 -1.11 -15.52 6.25
C VAL A 144 -1.72 -14.40 5.42
N GLN A 145 -2.47 -14.73 4.37
CA GLN A 145 -3.16 -13.74 3.56
C GLN A 145 -4.21 -12.98 4.36
N GLY A 146 -4.94 -13.65 5.26
CA GLY A 146 -5.88 -13.00 6.17
C GLY A 146 -5.21 -11.94 7.04
N LEU A 147 -4.09 -12.28 7.68
CA LEU A 147 -3.32 -11.34 8.52
C LEU A 147 -2.77 -10.15 7.72
N VAL A 148 -2.15 -10.42 6.57
CA VAL A 148 -1.66 -9.38 5.66
C VAL A 148 -2.81 -8.47 5.22
N SER A 149 -3.99 -9.04 4.99
CA SER A 149 -5.16 -8.28 4.53
C SER A 149 -5.76 -7.41 5.62
N VAL A 150 -5.81 -7.89 6.86
CA VAL A 150 -6.21 -7.08 8.03
C VAL A 150 -5.25 -5.92 8.23
N TYR A 151 -3.94 -6.17 8.20
CA TYR A 151 -2.94 -5.10 8.26
C TYR A 151 -3.11 -4.09 7.11
N GLY A 152 -3.30 -4.59 5.89
CA GLY A 152 -3.48 -3.76 4.72
C GLY A 152 -4.73 -2.89 4.78
N GLY A 153 -5.84 -3.41 5.32
CA GLY A 153 -7.07 -2.64 5.55
C GLY A 153 -6.93 -1.61 6.66
N TYR A 154 -6.10 -1.89 7.67
CA TYR A 154 -5.85 -1.00 8.80
C TYR A 154 -4.96 0.19 8.43
N PHE A 155 -3.78 -0.07 7.84
CA PHE A 155 -2.78 0.97 7.53
C PHE A 155 -2.39 1.04 6.05
N GLY A 156 -2.29 -0.12 5.39
CA GLY A 156 -2.05 -0.20 3.95
C GLY A 156 -0.63 0.12 3.47
N ALA A 157 0.15 0.93 4.19
CA ALA A 157 1.54 1.19 3.79
C ALA A 157 2.38 -0.10 3.87
N GLY A 158 3.21 -0.36 2.85
CA GLY A 158 4.07 -1.56 2.82
C GLY A 158 3.36 -2.89 2.58
N MET A 159 2.01 -2.95 2.54
CA MET A 159 1.29 -4.23 2.42
C MET A 159 1.64 -5.00 1.14
N GLY A 160 1.97 -4.30 0.06
CA GLY A 160 2.36 -4.93 -1.20
C GLY A 160 3.61 -5.81 -1.09
N VAL A 161 4.58 -5.43 -0.26
CA VAL A 161 5.78 -6.23 0.00
C VAL A 161 5.44 -7.45 0.87
N MET A 162 4.56 -7.26 1.85
CA MET A 162 4.02 -8.32 2.69
C MET A 162 3.27 -9.38 1.87
N MET A 163 2.42 -8.94 0.93
CA MET A 163 1.72 -9.82 -0.01
C MET A 163 2.67 -10.56 -0.94
N LEU A 164 3.70 -9.89 -1.47
CA LEU A 164 4.71 -10.57 -2.29
C LEU A 164 5.43 -11.64 -1.47
N ALA A 165 5.84 -11.32 -0.24
CA ALA A 165 6.48 -12.27 0.66
C ALA A 165 5.57 -13.46 0.97
N SER A 166 4.30 -13.22 1.31
CA SER A 166 3.34 -14.27 1.64
C SER A 166 3.04 -15.16 0.44
N LEU A 167 2.65 -14.58 -0.70
CA LEU A 167 2.31 -15.32 -1.91
C LEU A 167 3.50 -16.11 -2.45
N SER A 168 4.72 -15.62 -2.27
CA SER A 168 5.91 -16.36 -2.68
C SER A 168 6.21 -17.59 -1.82
N LEU A 169 5.72 -17.62 -0.59
CA LEU A 169 5.81 -18.81 0.27
C LEU A 169 4.70 -19.81 -0.03
N THR A 170 3.62 -19.38 -0.69
CA THR A 170 2.38 -20.16 -0.76
C THR A 170 1.84 -20.47 -2.15
N GLU A 171 2.27 -19.75 -3.19
CA GLU A 171 1.90 -20.01 -4.58
C GLU A 171 3.04 -20.67 -5.38
N ASP A 172 2.70 -21.76 -6.06
CA ASP A 172 3.56 -22.44 -7.02
C ASP A 172 3.46 -21.80 -8.40
N SER A 173 3.82 -20.53 -8.52
CA SER A 173 3.77 -19.81 -9.79
C SER A 173 5.03 -18.98 -10.03
N ASP A 174 5.27 -18.62 -11.29
CA ASP A 174 6.35 -17.71 -11.63
C ASP A 174 6.13 -16.34 -10.99
N TYR A 175 7.22 -15.59 -10.81
CA TYR A 175 7.22 -14.27 -10.18
C TYR A 175 6.19 -13.32 -10.79
N HIS A 176 6.01 -13.36 -12.12
CA HIS A 176 5.01 -12.54 -12.80
C HIS A 176 3.57 -12.85 -12.36
N ALA A 177 3.24 -14.13 -12.15
CA ALA A 177 1.93 -14.55 -11.67
C ALA A 177 1.71 -14.18 -10.19
N ILE A 178 2.75 -14.32 -9.35
CA ILE A 178 2.71 -13.87 -7.95
C ILE A 178 2.49 -12.35 -7.87
N ASN A 179 3.19 -11.58 -8.70
CA ASN A 179 3.05 -10.14 -8.74
C ASN A 179 1.66 -9.70 -9.25
N ALA A 180 1.12 -10.41 -10.26
CA ALA A 180 -0.24 -10.19 -10.73
C ALA A 180 -1.28 -10.50 -9.64
N ALA A 181 -1.14 -11.62 -8.93
CA ALA A 181 -1.98 -11.98 -7.79
C ALA A 181 -1.94 -10.94 -6.67
N LYS A 182 -0.73 -10.52 -6.28
CA LYS A 182 -0.51 -9.45 -5.31
C LYS A 182 -1.23 -8.16 -5.71
N ASN A 183 -1.13 -7.73 -6.97
CA ASN A 183 -1.76 -6.49 -7.43
C ASN A 183 -3.29 -6.60 -7.40
N LEU A 184 -3.85 -7.71 -7.88
CA LEU A 184 -5.29 -7.97 -7.83
C LEU A 184 -5.81 -7.91 -6.39
N MET A 185 -5.18 -8.68 -5.50
CA MET A 185 -5.60 -8.79 -4.11
C MET A 185 -5.42 -7.49 -3.34
N SER A 186 -4.33 -6.72 -3.63
CA SER A 186 -4.13 -5.39 -3.05
C SER A 186 -5.28 -4.45 -3.39
N ILE A 187 -5.79 -4.51 -4.62
CA ILE A 187 -6.89 -3.65 -5.06
C ILE A 187 -8.22 -4.06 -4.49
N VAL A 188 -8.51 -5.36 -4.47
CA VAL A 188 -9.73 -5.87 -3.83
C VAL A 188 -9.76 -5.40 -2.37
N LEU A 189 -8.67 -5.62 -1.63
CA LEU A 189 -8.52 -5.17 -0.26
C LEU A 189 -8.71 -3.64 -0.14
N GLN A 190 -8.01 -2.86 -0.96
CA GLN A 190 -7.98 -1.41 -0.84
C GLN A 190 -9.33 -0.78 -1.22
N LEU A 191 -10.02 -1.32 -2.23
CA LEU A 191 -11.38 -0.92 -2.59
C LEU A 191 -12.35 -1.19 -1.45
N ILE A 192 -12.31 -2.38 -0.86
CA ILE A 192 -13.19 -2.72 0.26
C ILE A 192 -12.93 -1.84 1.48
N ALA A 193 -11.66 -1.61 1.83
CA ALA A 193 -11.29 -0.69 2.91
C ALA A 193 -11.80 0.74 2.65
N VAL A 194 -11.61 1.25 1.44
CA VAL A 194 -12.10 2.59 1.05
C VAL A 194 -13.62 2.68 1.06
N VAL A 195 -14.35 1.64 0.63
CA VAL A 195 -15.82 1.59 0.74
C VAL A 195 -16.25 1.69 2.20
N VAL A 196 -15.59 0.97 3.12
CA VAL A 196 -15.86 1.06 4.56
C VAL A 196 -15.58 2.48 5.09
N PHE A 197 -14.46 3.09 4.70
CA PHE A 197 -14.13 4.46 5.10
C PHE A 197 -15.12 5.50 4.56
N ILE A 198 -15.53 5.38 3.29
CA ILE A 198 -16.56 6.23 2.68
C ILE A 198 -17.88 6.08 3.42
N ALA A 199 -18.32 4.85 3.69
CA ALA A 199 -19.56 4.56 4.40
C ALA A 199 -19.55 5.11 5.85
N SER A 200 -18.38 5.20 6.48
CA SER A 200 -18.23 5.79 7.82
C SER A 200 -18.20 7.32 7.84
N GLY A 201 -18.14 7.99 6.67
CA GLY A 201 -18.17 9.44 6.57
C GLY A 201 -16.89 10.17 7.00
N ILE A 202 -15.79 9.47 7.28
CA ILE A 202 -14.53 10.08 7.76
C ILE A 202 -13.62 10.58 6.62
N VAL A 203 -13.91 10.21 5.38
CA VAL A 203 -13.10 10.57 4.21
C VAL A 203 -13.34 12.04 3.86
N ARG A 204 -12.26 12.81 3.77
CA ARG A 204 -12.32 14.22 3.35
C ARG A 204 -12.20 14.31 1.84
N TYR A 205 -13.34 14.31 1.14
CA TYR A 205 -13.40 14.24 -0.33
C TYR A 205 -12.61 15.33 -1.03
N GLU A 206 -12.70 16.59 -0.59
CA GLU A 206 -11.97 17.72 -1.19
C GLU A 206 -10.46 17.48 -1.19
N ILE A 207 -9.93 17.03 -0.05
CA ILE A 207 -8.50 16.74 0.11
C ILE A 207 -8.12 15.48 -0.67
N SER A 208 -8.97 14.44 -0.62
CA SER A 208 -8.75 13.19 -1.35
C SER A 208 -8.67 13.43 -2.86
N LEU A 209 -9.52 14.29 -3.42
CA LEU A 209 -9.52 14.64 -4.84
C LEU A 209 -8.28 15.42 -5.23
N LEU A 210 -7.84 16.38 -4.41
CA LEU A 210 -6.59 17.11 -4.62
C LEU A 210 -5.39 16.16 -4.66
N ILE A 211 -5.28 15.28 -3.65
CA ILE A 211 -4.21 14.28 -3.58
C ILE A 211 -4.29 13.32 -4.77
N ALA A 212 -5.48 12.84 -5.14
CA ALA A 212 -5.67 11.93 -6.26
C ALA A 212 -5.25 12.56 -7.59
N ALA A 213 -5.66 13.80 -7.87
CA ALA A 213 -5.28 14.52 -9.09
C ALA A 213 -3.76 14.70 -9.17
N ALA A 214 -3.13 15.14 -8.08
CA ALA A 214 -1.68 15.27 -8.01
C ALA A 214 -0.96 13.92 -8.14
N SER A 215 -1.51 12.85 -7.54
CA SER A 215 -0.97 11.50 -7.64
C SER A 215 -1.05 10.93 -9.05
N ILE A 216 -2.12 11.23 -9.80
CA ILE A 216 -2.25 10.83 -11.20
C ILE A 216 -1.14 11.49 -12.04
N ALA A 217 -0.96 12.81 -11.88
CA ALA A 217 0.09 13.55 -12.57
C ALA A 217 1.50 13.04 -12.21
N GLY A 218 1.75 12.83 -10.91
CA GLY A 218 3.01 12.28 -10.41
C GLY A 218 3.26 10.85 -10.86
N GLY A 219 2.23 10.03 -10.97
CA GLY A 219 2.32 8.67 -11.48
C GLY A 219 2.70 8.62 -12.95
N TRP A 220 2.10 9.46 -13.79
CA TRP A 220 2.45 9.57 -15.22
C TRP A 220 3.92 9.97 -15.43
N ILE A 221 4.36 11.04 -14.75
CA ILE A 221 5.75 11.47 -14.81
C ILE A 221 6.68 10.41 -14.21
N GLY A 222 6.25 9.77 -13.12
CA GLY A 222 6.96 8.69 -12.46
C GLY A 222 7.23 7.50 -13.38
N VAL A 223 6.29 7.09 -14.21
CA VAL A 223 6.49 6.02 -15.21
C VAL A 223 7.56 6.41 -16.24
N VAL A 224 7.58 7.66 -16.69
CA VAL A 224 8.58 8.17 -17.63
C VAL A 224 9.96 8.27 -16.96
N ALA A 225 10.01 8.78 -15.74
CA ALA A 225 11.22 8.95 -14.95
C ALA A 225 11.81 7.61 -14.46
N ALA A 226 10.97 6.59 -14.21
CA ALA A 226 11.38 5.25 -13.79
C ALA A 226 12.40 4.62 -14.74
N ARG A 227 12.35 4.97 -16.03
CA ARG A 227 13.30 4.49 -17.05
C ARG A 227 14.68 5.15 -16.95
N ARG A 228 14.81 6.25 -16.20
CA ARG A 228 16.04 7.07 -16.10
C ARG A 228 16.65 7.08 -14.70
N VAL A 229 15.88 6.79 -13.67
CA VAL A 229 16.34 6.80 -12.28
C VAL A 229 16.62 5.37 -11.82
N ALA A 230 17.83 5.12 -11.29
CA ALA A 230 18.14 3.81 -10.74
C ALA A 230 17.27 3.50 -9.52
N GLU A 231 16.73 2.28 -9.47
CA GLU A 231 15.83 1.79 -8.41
C GLU A 231 16.41 2.01 -7.00
N SER A 232 17.73 1.93 -6.85
CA SER A 232 18.44 2.18 -5.59
C SER A 232 18.17 3.57 -5.00
N HIS A 233 18.11 4.61 -5.81
CA HIS A 233 17.87 5.99 -5.35
C HIS A 233 16.44 6.17 -4.86
N VAL A 234 15.47 5.64 -5.61
CA VAL A 234 14.05 5.69 -5.24
C VAL A 234 13.83 4.93 -3.94
N ARG A 235 14.48 3.78 -3.80
CA ARG A 235 14.44 3.01 -2.56
C ARG A 235 15.07 3.76 -1.39
N ALA A 236 16.24 4.38 -1.58
CA ALA A 236 16.89 5.19 -0.55
C ALA A 236 16.01 6.37 -0.11
N LEU A 237 15.30 7.00 -1.04
CA LEU A 237 14.37 8.09 -0.73
C LEU A 237 13.22 7.60 0.16
N VAL A 238 12.54 6.50 -0.22
CA VAL A 238 11.43 5.94 0.57
C VAL A 238 11.89 5.51 1.95
N ILE A 239 13.05 4.85 2.05
CA ILE A 239 13.62 4.42 3.32
C ILE A 239 13.99 5.62 4.18
N GLY A 240 14.71 6.59 3.62
CA GLY A 240 15.14 7.80 4.32
C GLY A 240 13.95 8.61 4.84
N SER A 241 12.93 8.84 3.99
CA SER A 241 11.70 9.52 4.42
C SER A 241 10.94 8.74 5.47
N GLY A 242 10.84 7.42 5.32
CA GLY A 242 10.15 6.55 6.28
C GLY A 242 10.80 6.58 7.66
N LEU A 243 12.14 6.44 7.71
CA LEU A 243 12.91 6.53 8.95
C LEU A 243 12.82 7.92 9.59
N ALA A 244 12.95 8.98 8.78
CA ALA A 244 12.86 10.37 9.27
C ALA A 244 11.48 10.66 9.87
N LEU A 245 10.40 10.24 9.18
CA LEU A 245 9.03 10.40 9.68
C LEU A 245 8.78 9.56 10.92
N SER A 246 9.23 8.29 10.95
CA SER A 246 9.15 7.45 12.15
C SER A 246 9.85 8.11 13.34
N ALA A 247 11.08 8.60 13.16
CA ALA A 247 11.84 9.27 14.21
C ALA A 247 11.12 10.55 14.68
N TRP A 248 10.60 11.35 13.74
CA TRP A 248 9.81 12.54 14.07
C TRP A 248 8.61 12.20 14.96
N TYR A 249 7.80 11.21 14.58
CA TYR A 249 6.64 10.78 15.37
C TYR A 249 7.00 10.11 16.70
N PHE A 250 8.19 9.54 16.85
CA PHE A 250 8.67 9.07 18.16
C PHE A 250 9.07 10.21 19.10
N LEU A 251 9.48 11.35 18.54
CA LEU A 251 9.99 12.51 19.28
C LEU A 251 8.93 13.57 19.58
N THR A 252 7.75 13.52 18.94
CA THR A 252 6.64 14.48 19.09
C THR A 252 5.33 13.82 19.47
#